data_AF-A0A7D9LQ19-F1
#
_entry.id   AF-A0A7D9LQ19-F1
#
_cell.length_a   1.000
_cell.length_b   1.000
_cell.length_c   1.000
_cell.angle_alpha   90.00
_cell.angle_beta   90.00
_cell.angle_gamma   90.00
#
_symmetry.space_group_name_H-M   'P 1'
#
loop_
_entity.id
_entity.type
_entity.pdbx_description
1 polymer ?
#
loop_
_entity_poly.entity_id
_entity_poly.type
_entity_poly.pdbx_seq_one_letter_code
_entity_poly.pdbx_strand_id
1 'polypeptide(L)'
;MGTIDRHFLWSIFHRIDKDKNGSISGDELQQALANGTWTAFNPETIRLMMAMFDTDGNGVIDFNEFAALWQYVCDWQETFRSFDLDNSGTIDRHELKSGKPV
;
A
#
# COMPACT_ATOMS: atom_id res chain seq x y z
N MET A 1 -0.75 2.62 -18.62
CA MET A 1 0.58 2.66 -17.98
C MET A 1 1.01 4.10 -17.71
N GLY A 2 0.49 4.68 -16.63
CA GLY A 2 1.09 5.88 -16.06
C GLY A 2 2.20 5.41 -15.13
N THR A 3 3.46 5.72 -15.42
CA THR A 3 4.57 5.46 -14.51
C THR A 3 4.27 6.12 -13.18
N ILE A 4 4.26 5.34 -12.10
CA ILE A 4 4.04 5.90 -10.76
C ILE A 4 5.16 6.89 -10.48
N ASP A 5 4.78 8.12 -10.14
CA ASP A 5 5.73 9.20 -9.97
C ASP A 5 6.57 8.94 -8.70
N ARG A 6 7.85 8.60 -8.92
CA ARG A 6 8.79 8.28 -7.83
C ARG A 6 8.97 9.46 -6.88
N HIS A 7 8.77 10.68 -7.36
CA HIS A 7 8.88 11.90 -6.56
C HIS A 7 7.67 12.06 -5.63
N PHE A 8 6.48 11.71 -6.11
CA PHE A 8 5.29 11.59 -5.25
C PHE A 8 5.49 10.54 -4.16
N LEU A 9 5.98 9.34 -4.50
CA LEU A 9 6.27 8.30 -3.50
C LEU A 9 7.30 8.75 -2.47
N TRP A 10 8.36 9.40 -2.93
CA TRP A 10 9.40 9.95 -2.05
C TRP A 10 8.83 11.02 -1.12
N SER A 11 7.92 11.87 -1.61
CA SER A 11 7.25 12.88 -0.77
C SER A 11 6.36 12.25 0.31
N ILE A 12 5.70 11.12 0.02
CA ILE A 12 4.92 10.39 1.01
C ILE A 12 5.86 9.73 2.02
N PHE A 13 6.87 9.02 1.54
CA PHE A 13 7.89 8.35 2.36
C PHE A 13 8.52 9.33 3.35
N HIS A 14 9.01 10.47 2.87
CA HIS A 14 9.65 11.50 3.71
C HIS A 14 8.70 12.19 4.70
N ARG A 15 7.38 12.07 4.51
CA ARG A 15 6.39 12.60 5.46
C ARG A 15 6.15 11.64 6.63
N ILE A 16 6.34 10.35 6.37
CA ILE A 16 6.16 9.25 7.32
C ILE A 16 7.44 9.03 8.12
N ASP A 17 8.59 8.98 7.44
CA ASP A 17 9.94 8.92 8.03
C ASP A 17 10.22 10.23 8.81
N LYS A 18 9.95 10.20 10.12
CA LYS A 18 10.01 11.37 11.01
C LYS A 18 11.42 11.65 11.46
N ASP A 19 12.17 10.59 11.74
CA ASP A 19 13.54 10.70 12.19
C ASP A 19 14.53 10.89 11.02
N LYS A 20 14.06 10.71 9.77
CA LYS A 20 14.81 10.88 8.52
C LYS A 20 15.96 9.89 8.41
N ASN A 21 15.81 8.70 8.98
CA ASN A 21 16.82 7.65 8.94
C ASN A 21 16.84 6.90 7.58
N GLY A 22 15.87 7.16 6.70
CA GLY A 22 15.77 6.51 5.39
C GLY A 22 14.99 5.20 5.38
N SER A 23 14.29 4.89 6.47
CA SER A 23 13.42 3.74 6.65
C SER A 23 12.19 4.14 7.48
N ILE A 24 11.08 3.43 7.31
CA ILE A 24 9.86 3.65 8.09
C ILE A 24 9.75 2.54 9.12
N SER A 25 9.78 2.92 10.39
CA SER A 25 9.49 2.00 11.50
C SER A 25 7.98 1.78 11.68
N GLY A 26 7.61 0.68 12.36
CA GLY A 26 6.21 0.41 12.70
C GLY A 26 5.55 1.53 13.52
N ASP A 27 6.32 2.20 14.39
CA ASP A 27 5.87 3.36 15.16
C ASP A 27 5.60 4.58 14.27
N GLU A 28 6.48 4.87 13.31
CA GLU A 28 6.29 5.96 12.35
C GLU A 28 5.11 5.70 11.42
N LEU A 29 4.96 4.46 10.98
CA LEU A 29 3.81 4.03 10.20
C LEU A 29 2.50 4.20 10.99
N GLN A 30 2.48 3.79 12.26
CA GLN A 30 1.34 3.98 13.15
C GLN A 30 0.99 5.47 13.32
N GLN A 31 1.98 6.32 13.56
CA GLN A 31 1.78 7.76 13.74
C GLN A 31 1.31 8.44 12.45
N ALA A 32 1.85 8.06 11.30
CA ALA A 32 1.44 8.62 10.01
C ALA A 32 -0.01 8.27 9.67
N LEU A 33 -0.44 7.05 9.99
CA LEU A 33 -1.81 6.60 9.77
C LEU A 33 -2.79 7.22 10.78
N ALA A 34 -2.37 7.40 12.03
CA ALA A 34 -3.17 8.09 13.05
C ALA A 34 -3.40 9.58 12.73
N ASN A 35 -2.48 10.22 12.01
CA ASN A 35 -2.61 11.62 11.57
C ASN A 35 -3.39 11.78 10.25
N GLY A 36 -3.58 10.70 9.47
CA GLY A 36 -4.33 10.71 8.20
C GLY A 36 -5.83 10.48 8.37
N THR A 37 -6.21 9.73 9.40
CA THR A 37 -7.59 9.53 9.85
C THR A 37 -7.55 9.60 11.37
N TRP A 38 -8.33 10.48 12.00
CA TRP A 38 -8.31 10.81 13.44
C TRP A 38 -8.64 9.65 14.43
N THR A 39 -8.36 8.41 14.06
CA THR A 39 -8.56 7.19 14.84
C THR A 39 -7.24 6.44 14.87
N ALA A 40 -6.69 6.20 16.06
CA ALA A 40 -5.55 5.30 16.23
C ALA A 40 -5.90 3.95 15.62
N PHE A 41 -5.18 3.55 14.57
CA PHE A 41 -5.40 2.25 13.93
C PHE A 41 -5.04 1.12 14.90
N ASN A 42 -5.74 -0.01 14.75
CA ASN A 42 -5.47 -1.22 15.52
C ASN A 42 -4.02 -1.66 15.29
N PRO A 43 -3.23 -1.97 16.33
CA PRO A 43 -1.87 -2.50 16.18
C PRO A 43 -1.78 -3.73 15.29
N GLU A 44 -2.86 -4.53 15.20
CA GLU A 44 -2.94 -5.66 14.27
C GLU A 44 -2.90 -5.21 12.80
N THR A 45 -3.52 -4.08 12.45
CA THR A 45 -3.46 -3.51 11.11
C THR A 45 -2.04 -3.05 10.77
N ILE A 46 -1.36 -2.41 11.72
CA ILE A 46 0.05 -2.03 11.54
C ILE A 46 0.92 -3.26 11.36
N ARG A 47 0.69 -4.33 12.13
CA ARG A 47 1.43 -5.58 12.01
C ARG A 47 1.21 -6.25 10.67
N LEU A 48 -0.02 -6.26 10.16
CA LEU A 48 -0.35 -6.77 8.83
C LEU A 48 0.32 -5.93 7.73
N MET A 49 0.32 -4.61 7.88
CA MET A 49 0.97 -3.69 6.94
C MET A 49 2.49 -3.90 6.95
N MET A 50 3.13 -3.94 8.11
CA MET A 50 4.55 -4.28 8.23
C MET A 50 4.83 -5.64 7.58
N ALA A 51 4.07 -6.69 7.88
CA ALA A 51 4.25 -8.01 7.28
C ALA A 51 4.04 -8.05 5.75
N MET A 52 3.33 -7.08 5.19
CA MET A 52 3.17 -6.93 3.74
C MET A 52 4.28 -6.09 3.11
N PHE A 53 4.81 -5.09 3.83
CA PHE A 53 5.73 -4.07 3.31
C PHE A 53 7.21 -4.39 3.59
N ASP A 54 7.51 -5.00 4.72
CA ASP A 54 8.84 -5.45 5.14
C ASP A 54 9.11 -6.82 4.50
N THR A 55 9.71 -6.81 3.31
CA THR A 55 9.95 -8.03 2.51
C THR A 55 11.22 -8.75 2.90
N ASP A 56 12.20 -8.02 3.46
CA ASP A 56 13.45 -8.61 3.93
C ASP A 56 13.40 -9.03 5.42
N GLY A 57 12.35 -8.64 6.15
CA GLY A 57 12.11 -9.01 7.55
C GLY A 57 12.98 -8.25 8.54
N ASN A 58 13.50 -7.08 8.16
CA ASN A 58 14.40 -6.28 9.00
C ASN A 58 13.65 -5.44 10.07
N GLY A 59 12.31 -5.44 10.04
CA GLY A 59 11.45 -4.73 10.98
C GLY A 59 11.21 -3.26 10.65
N VAL A 60 11.69 -2.79 9.50
CA VAL A 60 11.47 -1.45 8.94
C VAL A 60 11.09 -1.56 7.46
N ILE A 61 10.64 -0.47 6.86
CA ILE A 61 10.30 -0.43 5.44
C ILE A 61 11.21 0.57 4.75
N ASP A 62 12.08 0.10 3.86
CA ASP A 62 12.91 1.00 3.06
C ASP A 62 12.17 1.55 1.84
N PHE A 63 12.73 2.57 1.19
CA PHE A 63 12.06 3.23 0.08
C PHE A 63 11.81 2.32 -1.13
N ASN A 64 12.70 1.36 -1.40
CA ASN A 64 12.50 0.41 -2.49
C ASN A 64 11.38 -0.57 -2.19
N GLU A 65 11.27 -1.03 -0.95
CA GLU A 65 10.16 -1.87 -0.49
C GLU A 65 8.83 -1.13 -0.58
N PHE A 66 8.81 0.12 -0.11
CA PHE A 66 7.65 1.01 -0.22
C PHE A 66 7.22 1.21 -1.69
N ALA A 67 8.18 1.45 -2.58
CA ALA A 67 7.89 1.67 -4.00
C ALA A 67 7.45 0.38 -4.73
N ALA A 68 8.11 -0.74 -4.47
CA ALA A 68 7.78 -2.04 -5.05
C ALA A 68 6.36 -2.47 -4.67
N LEU A 69 5.99 -2.27 -3.41
CA LEU A 69 4.64 -2.58 -3.00
C LEU A 69 3.61 -1.58 -3.54
N TRP A 70 3.90 -0.29 -3.56
CA TRP A 70 2.95 0.67 -4.13
C TRP A 70 2.63 0.34 -5.59
N GLN A 71 3.65 -0.08 -6.34
CA GLN A 71 3.49 -0.62 -7.69
C GLN A 71 2.60 -1.87 -7.68
N TYR A 72 2.88 -2.84 -6.81
CA TYR A 72 2.06 -4.05 -6.66
C TYR A 72 0.58 -3.75 -6.35
N VAL A 73 0.31 -2.80 -5.45
CA VAL A 73 -1.06 -2.38 -5.10
C VAL A 73 -1.73 -1.69 -6.29
N CYS A 74 -1.02 -0.83 -7.02
CA CYS A 74 -1.57 -0.21 -8.22
C CYS A 74 -1.86 -1.22 -9.33
N ASP A 75 -0.95 -2.15 -9.61
CA ASP A 75 -1.15 -3.24 -10.57
C ASP A 75 -2.30 -4.17 -10.13
N TRP A 76 -2.39 -4.47 -8.83
CA TRP A 76 -3.48 -5.27 -8.28
C TRP A 76 -4.81 -4.51 -8.32
N GLN A 77 -4.84 -3.21 -8.06
CA GLN A 77 -6.03 -2.37 -8.22
C GLN A 77 -6.46 -2.20 -9.69
N GLU A 78 -5.51 -2.10 -10.63
CA GLU A 78 -5.80 -2.05 -12.06
C GLU A 78 -6.37 -3.39 -12.55
N THR A 79 -5.79 -4.49 -12.09
CA THR A 79 -6.31 -5.85 -12.32
C THR A 79 -7.70 -5.99 -11.68
N PHE A 80 -7.89 -5.58 -10.42
CA PHE A 80 -9.16 -5.65 -9.72
C PHE A 80 -10.24 -4.81 -10.40
N ARG A 81 -9.93 -3.59 -10.85
CA ARG A 81 -10.84 -2.75 -11.67
C ARG A 81 -11.20 -3.35 -13.01
N SER A 82 -10.35 -4.21 -13.58
CA SER A 82 -10.69 -4.91 -14.82
C SER A 82 -11.75 -6.01 -14.59
N PHE A 83 -11.89 -6.48 -13.34
CA PHE A 83 -12.91 -7.45 -12.93
C PHE A 83 -14.13 -6.78 -12.29
N ASP A 84 -13.93 -5.72 -11.49
CA ASP A 84 -14.96 -4.88 -10.86
C ASP A 84 -15.62 -3.97 -11.92
N LEU A 85 -16.55 -4.57 -12.69
CA LEU A 85 -17.22 -3.98 -13.84
C LEU A 85 -18.26 -2.95 -13.43
N ASP A 86 -18.79 -3.06 -12.22
CA ASP A 86 -19.75 -2.10 -11.67
C ASP A 86 -19.11 -1.05 -10.75
N ASN A 87 -17.80 -1.15 -10.52
CA ASN A 87 -16.99 -0.22 -9.72
C ASN A 87 -17.52 -0.13 -8.28
N SER A 88 -18.10 -1.22 -7.78
CA SER A 88 -18.64 -1.34 -6.42
C SER A 88 -17.54 -1.44 -5.36
N GLY A 89 -16.29 -1.71 -5.77
CA GLY A 89 -15.17 -1.91 -4.87
C GLY A 89 -15.08 -3.33 -4.31
N THR A 90 -15.92 -4.26 -4.79
CA THR A 90 -15.89 -5.68 -4.40
C THR A 90 -16.12 -6.56 -5.61
N ILE A 91 -15.21 -7.52 -5.88
CA ILE A 91 -15.45 -8.48 -6.95
C ILE A 91 -16.49 -9.49 -6.50
N ASP A 92 -17.63 -9.54 -7.20
CA ASP A 92 -18.64 -10.55 -6.93
C ASP A 92 -18.68 -11.70 -7.96
N ARG A 93 -19.49 -12.71 -7.65
CA ARG A 93 -19.51 -14.00 -8.37
C ARG A 93 -19.83 -13.89 -9.86
N HIS A 94 -20.45 -12.79 -10.30
CA HIS A 94 -20.76 -12.57 -11.72
C HIS A 94 -19.57 -11.94 -12.44
N GLU A 95 -18.79 -11.12 -11.75
CA GLU A 95 -17.57 -10.47 -12.24
C GLU A 95 -16.41 -11.47 -12.39
N LEU A 96 -16.25 -12.37 -11.42
CA LEU A 96 -15.29 -13.50 -11.49
C LEU A 96 -15.54 -14.44 -12.68
N LYS A 97 -16.77 -14.53 -13.18
CA LYS A 97 -17.14 -15.40 -14.31
C LYS A 97 -17.10 -14.70 -15.67
N SER A 98 -17.10 -13.38 -15.70
CA SER A 98 -17.22 -12.57 -16.91
C SER A 98 -15.89 -11.97 -17.37
N GLY A 99 -14.88 -11.94 -16.50
CA GLY A 99 -13.50 -11.59 -16.87
C GLY A 99 -13.00 -12.54 -17.97
N LYS A 100 -12.80 -11.99 -19.16
CA LYS A 100 -12.46 -12.75 -20.37
C LYS A 100 -11.28 -13.72 -20.12
N PRO A 101 -11.34 -14.96 -20.64
CA PRO A 101 -10.13 -15.73 -20.83
C PRO A 101 -9.22 -14.99 -21.81
N VAL A 102 -7.92 -14.99 -21.50
CA VAL A 102 -6.80 -14.52 -22.33
C VAL A 102 -6.90 -14.95 -23.79
#